data_AF-A0A950DCB0-F1
#
_entry.id   AF-A0A950DCB0-F1
#
_cell.length_a   1.000
_cell.length_b   1.000
_cell.length_c   1.000
_cell.angle_alpha   90.00
_cell.angle_beta   90.00
_cell.angle_gamma   90.00
#
_symmetry.space_group_name_H-M   'P 1'
#
loop_
_entity.id
_entity.type
_entity.pdbx_description
1 polymer ?
#
loop_
_entity_poly.entity_id
_entity_poly.type
_entity_poly.pdbx_seq_one_letter_code
_entity_poly.pdbx_strand_id
1 'polypeptide(L)' 'MPDVRPFRGVRYDVAQVGALADVVAPPYDVIDPALQERLYQASP' A
#
# COMPACT_ATOMS: atom_id res chain seq x y z
N MET A 1 9.63 25.26 -22.57
CA MET A 1 9.54 23.80 -22.32
C MET A 1 9.11 23.59 -20.88
N PRO A 2 8.27 22.59 -20.57
CA PRO A 2 7.87 22.35 -19.18
C PRO A 2 9.06 21.86 -18.34
N ASP A 3 9.18 22.38 -17.11
CA ASP A 3 10.09 21.85 -16.07
C ASP A 3 9.37 20.67 -15.39
N VAL A 4 9.90 19.46 -15.55
CA VAL A 4 9.35 18.23 -14.97
C VAL A 4 10.29 17.76 -13.87
N ARG A 5 9.76 17.60 -12.66
CA ARG A 5 10.52 17.11 -11.50
C ARG A 5 9.89 15.82 -10.97
N PRO A 6 10.69 14.86 -10.51
CA PRO A 6 10.18 13.64 -9.91
C PRO A 6 9.54 13.94 -8.55
N PHE A 7 8.54 13.14 -8.19
CA PHE A 7 8.02 13.12 -6.82
C PHE A 7 9.04 12.47 -5.89
N ARG A 8 9.14 12.99 -4.65
CA ARG A 8 9.89 12.31 -3.60
C ARG A 8 9.08 11.10 -3.12
N GLY A 9 9.54 9.90 -3.43
CA GLY A 9 8.93 8.67 -2.95
C GLY A 9 9.05 8.54 -1.43
N VAL A 10 7.98 8.08 -0.79
CA VAL A 10 7.97 7.61 0.59
C VAL A 10 7.99 6.08 0.60
N ARG A 11 8.59 5.48 1.63
CA ARG A 11 8.62 4.02 1.82
C ARG A 11 8.27 3.70 3.27
N TYR A 12 7.68 2.53 3.49
CA TYR A 12 7.52 2.00 4.83
C TYR A 12 8.88 1.78 5.50
N ASP A 13 8.93 2.02 6.81
CA ASP A 13 10.06 1.61 7.63
C ASP A 13 9.96 0.10 7.90
N VAL A 14 10.80 -0.68 7.22
CA VAL A 14 10.81 -2.15 7.32
C VAL A 14 11.10 -2.62 8.75
N ALA A 15 11.83 -1.85 9.56
CA ALA A 15 12.07 -2.18 10.96
C ALA A 15 10.80 -2.03 11.82
N GLN A 16 9.86 -1.18 11.40
CA GLN A 16 8.58 -0.98 12.08
C GLN A 16 7.49 -1.94 11.57
N VAL A 17 7.40 -2.14 10.26
CA VAL A 17 6.26 -2.87 9.65
C VAL A 17 6.48 -4.37 9.51
N GLY A 18 7.71 -4.87 9.69
CA GLY A 18 8.02 -6.28 9.45
C GLY A 18 7.94 -6.63 7.97
N ALA A 19 7.14 -7.63 7.59
CA ALA A 19 7.02 -8.05 6.20
C ALA A 19 6.16 -7.05 5.41
N LEU A 20 6.67 -6.55 4.28
CA LEU A 20 5.94 -5.59 3.43
C LEU A 20 4.59 -6.15 2.94
N ALA A 21 4.47 -7.47 2.77
CA ALA A 21 3.23 -8.12 2.36
C ALA A 21 2.07 -7.90 3.34
N ASP A 22 2.38 -7.63 4.62
CA ASP A 22 1.37 -7.44 5.68
C ASP A 22 0.82 -6.01 5.70
N VAL A 23 1.47 -5.06 5.03
CA VAL A 23 1.10 -3.63 5.00
C VAL A 23 0.80 -3.11 3.60
N VAL A 24 0.56 -4.01 2.64
CA VAL A 24 0.15 -3.66 1.27
C VAL A 24 -1.12 -4.41 0.89
N ALA A 25 -1.91 -3.81 0.01
CA ALA A 25 -3.08 -4.44 -0.59
C ALA A 25 -2.76 -4.88 -2.03
N PRO A 26 -3.44 -5.93 -2.53
CA PRO A 26 -3.38 -6.26 -3.95
C PRO A 26 -4.08 -5.18 -4.81
N PRO A 27 -3.94 -5.22 -6.14
CA PRO A 27 -4.64 -4.32 -7.05
C PRO A 27 -6.16 -4.32 -6.88
N TYR A 28 -6.81 -3.18 -7.12
CA TYR A 28 -8.25 -3.00 -6.87
C TYR A 28 -9.13 -3.94 -7.71
N ASP A 29 -8.66 -4.38 -8.87
CA ASP A 29 -9.37 -5.26 -9.80
C ASP A 29 -9.44 -6.72 -9.32
N VAL A 30 -8.64 -7.08 -8.30
CA VAL A 30 -8.69 -8.39 -7.66
C VAL A 30 -9.30 -8.36 -6.25
N ILE A 31 -9.72 -7.19 -5.75
CA ILE A 31 -10.34 -7.05 -4.42
C ILE A 31 -11.85 -7.19 -4.55
N ASP A 32 -12.37 -8.35 -4.13
CA ASP A 32 -13.81 -8.55 -3.92
C ASP A 32 -14.29 -7.92 -2.58
N PRO A 33 -15.61 -7.77 -2.36
CA PRO A 33 -16.13 -7.13 -1.14
C PRO A 33 -15.69 -7.80 0.17
N ALA A 34 -15.54 -9.13 0.18
CA ALA A 34 -15.14 -9.86 1.38
C ALA A 34 -13.65 -9.64 1.70
N LEU A 35 -12.80 -9.64 0.67
CA LEU A 35 -11.39 -9.31 0.81
C LEU A 35 -11.20 -7.85 1.24
N GLN A 36 -11.99 -6.92 0.70
CA GLN A 36 -11.95 -5.52 1.09
C GLN A 36 -12.19 -5.35 2.59
N GLU A 37 -13.24 -5.98 3.12
CA GLU A 37 -13.57 -5.89 4.54
C GLU A 37 -12.46 -6.50 5.40
N ARG A 38 -11.89 -7.64 5.00
CA ARG A 38 -10.73 -8.23 5.67
C ARG A 38 -9.51 -7.31 5.70
N LEU A 39 -9.19 -6.65 4.59
CA LEU A 39 -8.07 -5.71 4.51
C LEU A 39 -8.30 -4.49 5.42
N TYR A 40 -9.53 -3.99 5.49
CA TYR A 40 -9.87 -2.89 6.40
C TYR A 40 -9.73 -3.27 7.87
N GLN A 41 -10.16 -4.47 8.26
CA GLN A 41 -10.00 -4.95 9.64
C GLN A 41 -8.54 -5.26 9.99
N ALA A 42 -7.68 -5.49 9.00
CA ALA A 42 -6.26 -5.71 9.19
C ALA A 42 -5.43 -4.41 9.24
N SER A 43 -6.05 -3.24 9.00
CA SER A 43 -5.35 -1.95 9.12
C SER A 43 -4.89 -1.73 10.57
N PRO A 44 -3.63 -1.28 10.79
CA PRO A 44 -3.11 -0.93 12.11
C PRO A 44 -3.93 0.16 12.82
#